data_AF-A0A7J3DLA7-F1
#
_entry.id   AF-A0A7J3DLA7-F1
#
_cell.length_a   1.000
_cell.length_b   1.000
_cell.length_c   1.000
_cell.angle_alpha   90.00
_cell.angle_beta   90.00
_cell.angle_gamma   90.00
#
_symmetry.space_group_name_H-M   'P 1'
#
loop_
_entity.id
_entity.type
_entity.pdbx_description
1 polymer ?
#
loop_
_entity_poly.entity_id
_entity_poly.type
_entity_poly.pdbx_seq_one_letter_code
_entity_poly.pdbx_strand_id
1 'polypeptide(L)'
;MRQHLDPGKQIKKRVKVEMNKWLAEMVAKISEEMNKQPYRSIDYAMFKDAVAKYTKLEEIAEERERLLQYIAKLKSDCEFMEKEIKRKFAVTEEELEAIMKQSASA
;
A
#
# COMPACT_ATOMS: atom_id res chain seq x y z
N MET A 1 -14.17 -22.45 -14.35
CA MET A 1 -12.77 -22.90 -14.49
C MET A 1 -12.43 -23.44 -15.87
N ARG A 2 -13.13 -24.46 -16.42
CA ARG A 2 -12.70 -25.12 -17.67
C ARG A 2 -12.67 -24.17 -18.88
N GLN A 3 -13.54 -23.16 -18.89
CA GLN A 3 -13.55 -22.06 -19.88
C GLN A 3 -12.30 -21.16 -19.86
N HIS A 4 -11.48 -21.21 -18.81
CA HIS A 4 -10.25 -20.42 -18.68
C HIS A 4 -8.99 -21.27 -18.91
N LEU A 5 -9.14 -22.50 -19.42
CA LEU A 5 -8.03 -23.40 -19.73
C LEU A 5 -8.04 -23.71 -21.22
N ASP A 6 -6.85 -23.93 -21.79
CA ASP A 6 -6.72 -24.31 -23.18
C ASP A 6 -7.55 -25.57 -23.50
N PRO A 7 -8.15 -25.65 -24.70
CA PRO A 7 -8.84 -26.84 -25.16
C PRO A 7 -7.94 -28.08 -25.04
N GLY A 8 -8.46 -29.14 -24.42
CA GLY A 8 -7.72 -30.39 -24.21
C GLY A 8 -6.96 -30.49 -22.89
N LYS A 9 -6.75 -29.39 -22.12
CA LYS A 9 -6.13 -29.49 -20.79
C LYS A 9 -6.99 -30.33 -19.83
N GLN A 10 -6.37 -31.35 -19.24
CA GLN A 10 -6.98 -32.20 -18.23
C GLN A 10 -6.53 -31.79 -16.82
N ILE A 11 -7.49 -31.68 -15.90
CA ILE A 11 -7.22 -31.38 -14.49
C ILE A 11 -7.23 -32.69 -13.72
N LYS A 12 -6.09 -33.04 -13.10
CA LYS A 12 -5.96 -34.25 -12.29
C LYS A 12 -6.88 -34.20 -11.07
N LYS A 13 -7.37 -35.37 -10.62
CA LYS A 13 -8.29 -35.50 -9.47
C LYS A 13 -7.76 -34.78 -8.22
N ARG A 14 -6.48 -34.94 -7.91
CA ARG A 14 -5.84 -34.30 -6.75
C ARG A 14 -5.97 -32.77 -6.79
N VAL A 15 -5.77 -32.16 -7.96
CA VAL A 15 -5.89 -30.70 -8.12
C VAL A 15 -7.32 -30.26 -7.84
N LYS A 16 -8.33 -30.99 -8.33
CA LYS A 16 -9.74 -30.67 -8.04
C LYS A 16 -10.05 -30.72 -6.54
N VAL A 17 -9.51 -31.72 -5.84
CA VAL A 17 -9.71 -31.88 -4.38
C VAL A 17 -9.07 -30.72 -3.62
N GLU A 18 -7.81 -30.39 -3.93
CA GLU A 18 -7.11 -29.28 -3.26
C GLU A 18 -7.75 -27.93 -3.57
N MET A 19 -8.23 -27.71 -4.80
CA MET A 19 -8.98 -26.51 -5.14
C MET A 19 -10.26 -26.36 -4.31
N ASN A 20 -10.99 -27.46 -4.07
CA ASN A 20 -12.19 -27.42 -3.23
C ASN A 20 -11.83 -27.08 -1.78
N LYS A 21 -10.73 -27.61 -1.23
CA LYS A 21 -10.25 -27.26 0.11
C LYS A 21 -9.89 -25.78 0.18
N TRP A 22 -9.15 -25.28 -0.80
CA TRP A 22 -8.78 -23.87 -0.88
C TRP A 22 -10.02 -22.96 -0.95
N LEU A 23 -11.02 -23.32 -1.75
CA LEU A 23 -12.29 -22.59 -1.80
C LEU A 23 -13.01 -22.61 -0.46
N ALA A 24 -13.03 -23.75 0.25
CA ALA A 24 -13.63 -23.85 1.57
C ALA A 24 -12.92 -22.96 2.59
N GLU A 25 -11.58 -22.92 2.59
CA GLU A 25 -10.79 -22.02 3.44
C GLU A 25 -11.07 -20.55 3.11
N MET A 26 -11.19 -20.20 1.83
CA MET A 26 -11.51 -18.82 1.43
C MET A 26 -12.91 -18.41 1.92
N VAL A 27 -13.90 -19.29 1.75
CA VAL A 27 -15.27 -19.06 2.24
C VAL A 27 -15.30 -18.94 3.76
N ALA A 28 -14.53 -19.75 4.49
CA ALA A 28 -14.42 -19.62 5.94
C ALA A 28 -13.88 -18.24 6.34
N LYS A 29 -12.80 -17.76 5.71
CA LYS A 29 -12.23 -16.43 5.99
C LYS A 29 -13.20 -15.29 5.69
N ILE A 30 -13.91 -15.36 4.57
CA ILE A 30 -14.94 -14.35 4.22
C ILE A 30 -16.07 -14.40 5.26
N SER A 31 -16.47 -15.60 5.71
CA SER A 31 -17.54 -15.76 6.71
C SER A 31 -17.13 -15.21 8.07
N GLU A 32 -15.90 -15.45 8.51
CA GLU A 32 -15.34 -14.86 9.73
C GLU A 32 -15.32 -13.32 9.64
N GLU A 33 -14.99 -12.77 8.47
CA GLU A 33 -14.99 -11.33 8.25
C GLU A 33 -16.41 -10.74 8.29
N MET A 34 -17.40 -11.40 7.67
CA MET A 34 -18.80 -10.99 7.76
C MET A 34 -19.33 -11.09 9.20
N ASN A 35 -18.88 -12.07 9.97
CA ASN A 35 -19.28 -12.27 11.37
C ASN A 35 -18.73 -11.19 12.33
N LYS A 36 -17.77 -10.36 11.90
CA LYS A 36 -17.31 -9.20 12.68
C LYS A 36 -18.34 -8.07 12.71
N GLN A 37 -19.32 -8.09 11.81
CA GLN A 37 -20.38 -7.09 11.79
C GLN A 37 -21.29 -7.27 13.02
N PRO A 38 -21.71 -6.18 13.69
CA PRO A 38 -22.48 -6.26 14.94
C PRO A 38 -23.95 -6.68 14.73
N TYR A 39 -24.35 -6.93 13.48
CA TYR A 39 -25.72 -7.21 13.10
C TYR A 39 -26.01 -8.71 13.06
N ARG A 40 -27.24 -9.08 13.41
CA ARG A 40 -27.70 -10.48 13.39
C ARG A 40 -27.86 -11.04 11.98
N SER A 41 -28.14 -10.18 11.00
CA SER A 41 -28.29 -10.54 9.59
C SER A 41 -27.13 -9.98 8.78
N ILE A 42 -26.64 -10.78 7.84
CA ILE A 42 -25.65 -10.37 6.85
C ILE A 42 -26.39 -9.95 5.59
N ASP A 43 -26.15 -8.73 5.11
CA ASP A 43 -26.68 -8.24 3.86
C ASP A 43 -25.65 -8.31 2.71
N TYR A 44 -26.09 -7.96 1.50
CA TYR A 44 -25.24 -8.00 0.32
C TYR A 44 -24.08 -6.99 0.36
N ALA A 45 -24.28 -5.82 1.01
CA ALA A 45 -23.22 -4.83 1.14
C ALA A 45 -22.12 -5.35 2.06
N MET A 46 -22.48 -5.96 3.20
CA MET A 46 -21.55 -6.61 4.12
C MET A 46 -20.75 -7.73 3.45
N PHE A 47 -21.39 -8.55 2.61
CA PHE A 47 -20.69 -9.56 1.81
C PHE A 47 -19.71 -8.93 0.83
N LYS A 48 -20.12 -7.89 0.09
CA LYS A 48 -19.27 -7.21 -0.89
C LYS A 48 -18.02 -6.61 -0.23
N ASP A 49 -18.17 -6.01 0.95
CA ASP A 49 -17.07 -5.45 1.72
C ASP A 49 -16.12 -6.52 2.25
N ALA A 50 -16.66 -7.65 2.73
CA ALA A 50 -15.86 -8.79 3.18
C ALA A 50 -15.05 -9.42 2.04
N VAL A 51 -15.63 -9.54 0.84
CA VAL A 51 -14.96 -10.09 -0.34
C VAL A 51 -13.94 -9.12 -0.92
N ALA A 52 -14.19 -7.80 -0.87
CA ALA A 52 -13.33 -6.78 -1.46
C ALA A 52 -11.86 -6.87 -0.99
N LYS A 53 -11.63 -7.32 0.26
CA LYS A 53 -10.29 -7.53 0.82
C LYS A 53 -9.48 -8.60 0.09
N TYR A 54 -10.15 -9.56 -0.54
CA TYR A 54 -9.53 -10.72 -1.19
C TYR A 54 -9.52 -10.63 -2.71
N THR A 55 -10.40 -9.82 -3.31
CA THR A 55 -10.44 -9.61 -4.77
C THR A 55 -9.56 -8.45 -5.25
N LYS A 56 -9.17 -7.52 -4.37
CA LYS A 56 -8.42 -6.31 -4.74
C LYS A 56 -6.91 -6.41 -4.55
N LEU A 57 -6.35 -7.61 -4.47
CA LEU A 57 -4.91 -7.80 -4.23
C LEU A 57 -4.03 -7.10 -5.28
N GLU A 58 -4.46 -7.13 -6.55
CA GLU A 58 -3.76 -6.42 -7.65
C GLU A 58 -3.90 -4.90 -7.51
N GLU A 59 -5.10 -4.38 -7.26
CA GLU A 59 -5.33 -2.94 -6.99
C GLU A 59 -4.51 -2.44 -5.78
N ILE A 60 -4.42 -3.25 -4.72
CA ILE A 60 -3.62 -2.93 -3.52
C ILE A 60 -2.12 -2.89 -3.85
N ALA A 61 -1.64 -3.81 -4.69
CA ALA A 61 -0.23 -3.83 -5.10
C ALA A 61 0.12 -2.62 -5.97
N GLU A 62 -0.75 -2.25 -6.91
CA GLU A 62 -0.61 -1.03 -7.72
C GLU A 62 -0.64 0.23 -6.87
N GLU A 63 -1.57 0.32 -5.91
CA GLU A 63 -1.68 1.45 -5.00
C GLU A 63 -0.44 1.57 -4.10
N ARG A 64 0.09 0.44 -3.61
CA ARG A 64 1.34 0.41 -2.85
C ARG A 64 2.50 0.99 -3.67
N GLU A 65 2.63 0.59 -4.93
CA GLU A 65 3.70 1.09 -5.82
C GLU A 65 3.54 2.59 -6.07
N ARG A 66 2.31 3.07 -6.29
CA ARG A 66 2.00 4.49 -6.43
C ARG A 66 2.40 5.30 -5.20
N LEU A 67 2.11 4.80 -4.00
CA LEU A 67 2.49 5.45 -2.73
C LEU A 67 4.01 5.50 -2.54
N LEU A 68 4.73 4.44 -2.92
CA LEU A 68 6.20 4.43 -2.87
C LEU A 68 6.82 5.48 -3.81
N GLN A 69 6.29 5.62 -5.03
CA GLN A 69 6.72 6.66 -5.96
C GLN A 69 6.47 8.07 -5.41
N TYR A 70 5.32 8.28 -4.76
CA TYR A 70 5.00 9.55 -4.12
C TYR A 70 5.98 9.89 -2.98
N ILE A 71 6.34 8.90 -2.15
CA ILE A 71 7.35 9.06 -1.11
C ILE A 71 8.72 9.39 -1.71
N ALA A 72 9.12 8.72 -2.79
CA ALA A 72 10.39 8.99 -3.46
C ALA A 72 10.44 10.43 -3.99
N LYS A 73 9.34 10.92 -4.57
CA LYS A 73 9.22 12.31 -5.00
C LYS A 73 9.36 13.30 -3.84
N LEU A 74 8.64 13.08 -2.74
CA LEU A 74 8.74 13.93 -1.55
C LEU A 74 10.16 14.00 -0.99
N LYS A 75 10.89 12.87 -0.98
CA LYS A 75 12.30 12.86 -0.57
C LYS A 75 13.17 13.71 -1.50
N SER A 76 12.99 13.55 -2.81
CA SER A 76 13.70 14.37 -3.80
C SER A 76 13.41 15.87 -3.61
N ASP A 77 12.15 16.21 -3.33
CA ASP A 77 11.75 17.60 -3.07
C ASP A 77 12.41 18.13 -1.77
N CYS A 78 12.46 17.33 -0.72
CA CYS A 78 13.19 17.64 0.51
C CYS A 78 14.69 17.86 0.28
N GLU A 79 15.35 16.98 -0.47
CA GLU A 79 16.77 17.11 -0.82
C GLU A 79 17.04 18.37 -1.66
N PHE A 80 16.13 18.70 -2.58
CA PHE A 80 16.22 19.92 -3.36
C PHE A 80 16.09 21.16 -2.47
N MET A 81 15.09 21.18 -1.58
CA MET A 81 14.91 22.28 -0.62
C MET A 81 16.14 22.43 0.29
N GLU A 82 16.72 21.34 0.76
CA GLU A 82 17.94 21.37 1.57
C GLU A 82 19.11 22.00 0.81
N LYS A 83 19.32 21.62 -0.45
CA LYS A 83 20.35 22.22 -1.31
C LYS A 83 20.12 23.70 -1.55
N GLU A 84 18.87 24.10 -1.81
CA GLU A 84 18.52 25.51 -2.03
C GLU A 84 18.73 26.35 -0.76
N ILE A 85 18.41 25.81 0.42
CA ILE A 85 18.71 26.47 1.70
C ILE A 85 20.22 26.61 1.86
N LYS A 86 20.99 25.53 1.68
CA LYS A 86 22.45 25.59 1.76
C LYS A 86 23.05 26.58 0.77
N ARG A 87 22.48 26.72 -0.44
CA ARG A 87 22.94 27.69 -1.44
C ARG A 87 22.58 29.13 -1.09
N LYS A 88 21.34 29.39 -0.66
CA LYS A 88 20.85 30.75 -0.33
C LYS A 88 21.44 31.28 0.96
N PHE A 89 21.71 30.39 1.91
CA PHE A 89 22.27 30.69 3.22
C PHE A 89 23.73 30.21 3.34
N ALA A 90 24.41 29.89 2.23
CA ALA A 90 25.87 29.88 2.15
C ALA A 90 26.36 31.34 2.19
N VAL A 91 26.03 31.99 3.29
CA VAL A 91 26.76 33.11 3.85
C VAL A 91 28.14 32.54 4.15
N THR A 92 29.19 33.13 3.58
CA THR A 92 30.58 32.77 3.91
C THR A 92 30.70 32.67 5.43
N GLU A 93 31.36 31.65 5.97
CA GLU A 93 31.50 31.44 7.43
C GLU A 93 31.94 32.72 8.15
N GLU A 94 32.69 33.59 7.45
CA GLU A 94 33.11 34.94 7.87
C GLU A 94 31.95 35.90 8.20
N GLU A 95 30.86 35.88 7.44
CA GLU A 95 29.70 36.77 7.64
C GLU A 95 28.76 36.27 8.77
N LEU A 96 28.65 34.96 8.95
CA LEU A 96 27.93 34.35 10.09
C LEU A 96 28.66 34.60 11.42
N GLU A 97 30.00 34.46 11.44
CA GLU A 97 30.80 34.82 12.61
C GLU A 97 30.71 36.32 12.95
N ALA A 98 30.64 37.19 11.94
CA ALA A 98 30.48 38.63 12.16
C ALA A 98 29.12 38.99 12.78
N ILE A 99 28.04 38.36 12.32
CA ILE A 99 26.68 38.56 12.86
C ILE A 99 26.58 38.03 14.30
N MET A 100 27.16 36.86 14.58
CA MET A 100 27.18 36.28 15.93
C MET A 100 28.03 37.10 16.91
N LYS A 101 29.14 37.70 16.48
CA LYS A 101 29.94 38.62 17.32
C LYS A 101 29.22 39.93 17.62
N GLN A 102 28.47 40.51 16.67
CA GLN A 102 27.70 41.74 16.91
C GLN A 102 26.54 41.53 17.89
N SER A 103 25.86 40.39 17.82
CA SER A 103 24.72 40.07 18.70
C SER A 103 25.13 39.63 20.11
N ALA A 104 26.41 39.28 20.34
CA ALA A 104 26.96 39.04 21.68
C ALA A 104 27.55 40.30 22.35
N SER A 105 27.66 41.42 21.63
CA SER A 105 28.22 42.70 22.11
C SER A 105 27.18 43.78 22.40
N ALA A 106 25.89 43.47 22.29
CA ALA A 106 24.75 44.32 22.66
C ALA A 106 24.03 43.72 23.87
#